data_AF-A0A2D6S7W1-F1
#
_entry.id   AF-A0A2D6S7W1-F1
#
_cell.length_a   1.000
_cell.length_b   1.000
_cell.length_c   1.000
_cell.angle_alpha   90.00
_cell.angle_beta   90.00
_cell.angle_gamma   90.00
#
_symmetry.space_group_name_H-M   'P 1'
#
loop_
_entity.id
_entity.type
_entity.pdbx_description
1 polymer ?
#
loop_
_entity_poly.entity_id
_entity_poly.type
_entity_poly.pdbx_seq_one_letter_code
_entity_poly.pdbx_strand_id
1 'polypeptide(L)'
;MAQDLYNQENHINLVQVRTDSPEIAGAVASKIRREIQFSNTGLYSVPRTSTWVESHAALFEAIQLEKLVTVIIEALIILVASFNIASTLIMMVMEKTREIGILRSIGSSKMKILIIFILQGCIIGFLGIVLGSVLGVGVCLLLALEVVRPSRWFALLIFVPIFLQVAIGLHRTMRRSISLKLVVSSFWLGIIAFVLYCLVQPIQINSEVYQLNLLAVKIDWFFVGIINFFSFFICLLATLYPAWQASKLNPVEALRYE
;
A
#
# COMPACT_ATOMS: atom_id res chain seq x y z
N MET A 1 -49.55 16.19 -4.87
CA MET A 1 -49.10 17.37 -4.09
C MET A 1 -47.95 18.15 -4.73
N ALA A 2 -46.82 17.54 -5.13
CA ALA A 2 -45.76 18.29 -5.87
C ALA A 2 -46.09 18.54 -7.35
N GLN A 3 -46.72 17.58 -8.06
CA GLN A 3 -47.12 17.73 -9.47
C GLN A 3 -48.30 18.70 -9.66
N ASP A 4 -49.28 18.66 -8.75
CA ASP A 4 -50.43 19.59 -8.74
C ASP A 4 -50.01 21.04 -8.51
N LEU A 5 -48.91 21.27 -7.77
CA LEU A 5 -48.33 22.60 -7.51
C LEU A 5 -47.69 23.23 -8.75
N TYR A 6 -47.19 22.41 -9.70
CA TYR A 6 -46.53 22.87 -10.93
C TYR A 6 -47.43 22.77 -12.17
N ASN A 7 -48.69 22.38 -12.01
CA ASN A 7 -49.65 22.22 -13.11
C ASN A 7 -49.13 21.30 -14.23
N GLN A 8 -48.36 20.26 -13.85
CA GLN A 8 -47.79 19.25 -14.74
C GLN A 8 -48.44 17.89 -14.49
N GLU A 9 -49.76 17.81 -14.68
CA GLU A 9 -50.44 16.52 -14.68
C GLU A 9 -49.93 15.66 -15.86
N ASN A 10 -49.61 14.39 -15.60
CA ASN A 10 -49.14 13.40 -16.58
C ASN A 10 -47.76 13.61 -17.26
N HIS A 11 -46.87 14.47 -16.74
CA HIS A 11 -45.49 14.57 -17.23
C HIS A 11 -44.47 13.85 -16.32
N ILE A 12 -43.64 12.98 -16.93
CA ILE A 12 -42.49 12.34 -16.26
C ILE A 12 -41.24 13.16 -16.58
N ASN A 13 -40.69 13.85 -15.58
CA ASN A 13 -39.52 14.72 -15.76
C ASN A 13 -38.19 13.97 -15.73
N LEU A 14 -38.13 12.83 -15.03
CA LEU A 14 -36.91 12.04 -14.87
C LEU A 14 -37.22 10.56 -14.72
N VAL A 15 -36.51 9.74 -15.49
CA VAL A 15 -36.46 8.28 -15.31
C VAL A 15 -35.06 7.93 -14.84
N GLN A 16 -34.94 7.39 -13.63
CA GLN A 16 -33.67 6.92 -13.08
C GLN A 16 -33.60 5.41 -13.15
N VAL A 17 -32.52 4.89 -13.72
CA VAL A 17 -32.21 3.47 -13.76
C VAL A 17 -31.01 3.23 -12.86
N ARG A 18 -31.18 2.40 -11.83
CA ARG A 18 -30.10 2.04 -10.91
C ARG A 18 -29.35 0.82 -11.45
N THR A 19 -28.04 0.93 -11.57
CA THR A 19 -27.15 -0.19 -11.94
C THR A 19 -26.44 -0.73 -10.69
N ASP A 20 -26.04 -2.01 -10.76
CA ASP A 20 -25.34 -2.67 -9.64
C ASP A 20 -23.94 -2.11 -9.40
N SER A 21 -23.28 -1.59 -10.46
CA SER A 21 -21.98 -0.95 -10.35
C SER A 21 -21.91 0.37 -11.16
N PRO A 22 -21.09 1.34 -10.71
CA PRO A 22 -20.86 2.60 -11.44
C PRO A 22 -20.18 2.40 -12.80
N GLU A 23 -19.32 1.39 -12.92
CA GLU A 23 -18.53 1.11 -14.13
C GLU A 23 -19.42 0.66 -15.30
N ILE A 24 -20.48 -0.09 -15.00
CA ILE A 24 -21.43 -0.59 -15.99
C ILE A 24 -22.43 0.50 -16.41
N ALA A 25 -22.59 1.56 -15.61
CA ALA A 25 -23.55 2.62 -15.86
C ALA A 25 -23.34 3.31 -17.22
N GLY A 26 -22.08 3.54 -17.63
CA GLY A 26 -21.74 4.09 -18.95
C GLY A 26 -22.15 3.17 -20.11
N ALA A 27 -21.82 1.88 -19.99
CA ALA A 27 -22.19 0.88 -20.99
C ALA A 27 -23.71 0.75 -21.12
N VAL A 28 -24.43 0.67 -20.00
CA VAL A 28 -25.91 0.61 -19.97
C VAL A 28 -26.52 1.89 -20.54
N ALA A 29 -26.03 3.08 -20.18
CA ALA A 29 -26.51 4.34 -20.73
C ALA A 29 -26.32 4.42 -22.25
N SER A 30 -25.18 3.94 -22.76
CA SER A 30 -24.92 3.87 -24.21
C SER A 30 -25.84 2.86 -24.92
N LYS A 31 -26.15 1.73 -24.27
CA LYS A 31 -27.05 0.70 -24.77
C LYS A 31 -28.49 1.22 -24.83
N ILE A 32 -28.97 1.84 -23.76
CA ILE A 32 -30.28 2.49 -23.69
C ILE A 32 -30.41 3.57 -24.77
N ARG A 33 -29.38 4.41 -24.94
CA ARG A 33 -29.35 5.45 -25.99
C ARG A 33 -29.42 4.89 -27.40
N ARG A 34 -28.89 3.69 -27.63
CA ARG A 34 -28.86 3.03 -28.94
C ARG A 34 -30.15 2.27 -29.24
N GLU A 35 -30.70 1.56 -28.25
CA GLU A 35 -31.90 0.74 -28.40
C GLU A 35 -33.19 1.58 -28.38
N ILE A 36 -33.23 2.61 -27.54
CA ILE A 36 -34.34 3.55 -27.51
C ILE A 36 -34.03 4.67 -28.50
N GLN A 37 -34.38 4.47 -29.78
CA GLN A 37 -34.35 5.54 -30.77
C GLN A 37 -35.37 6.63 -30.37
N PHE A 38 -34.93 7.56 -29.53
CA PHE A 38 -35.75 8.64 -28.98
C PHE A 38 -36.32 9.60 -30.03
N SER A 39 -35.97 9.43 -31.31
CA SER A 39 -36.50 10.22 -32.43
C SER A 39 -37.97 9.94 -32.74
N ASN A 40 -38.50 8.76 -32.38
CA ASN A 40 -39.89 8.36 -32.73
C ASN A 40 -40.86 8.36 -31.54
N THR A 41 -40.44 8.79 -30.35
CA THR A 41 -41.26 8.71 -29.12
C THR A 41 -42.12 9.94 -28.84
N GLY A 42 -42.21 10.91 -29.78
CA GLY A 42 -43.04 12.12 -29.59
C GLY A 42 -42.60 13.00 -28.43
N LEU A 43 -41.35 12.86 -27.97
CA LEU A 43 -40.80 13.62 -26.86
C LEU A 43 -40.49 15.05 -27.31
N TYR A 44 -40.94 16.05 -26.54
CA TYR A 44 -40.70 17.47 -26.79
C TYR A 44 -39.21 17.88 -26.71
N SER A 45 -38.35 17.02 -26.16
CA SER A 45 -36.92 17.24 -26.04
C SER A 45 -36.14 15.94 -26.25
N VAL A 46 -34.91 16.05 -26.77
CA VAL A 46 -34.00 14.89 -26.88
C VAL A 46 -33.60 14.49 -25.45
N PRO A 47 -33.99 13.31 -24.96
CA PRO A 47 -33.66 12.90 -23.61
C PRO A 47 -32.15 12.71 -23.50
N ARG A 48 -31.52 13.50 -22.63
CA ARG A 48 -30.10 13.39 -22.33
C ARG A 48 -29.92 12.29 -21.30
N THR A 49 -29.36 11.15 -21.70
CA THR A 49 -28.87 10.16 -20.74
C THR A 49 -27.56 10.69 -20.17
N SER A 50 -27.56 11.10 -18.90
CA SER A 50 -26.35 11.45 -18.15
C SER A 50 -26.14 10.41 -17.06
N THR A 51 -24.94 9.82 -16.99
CA THR A 51 -24.61 8.92 -15.89
C THR A 51 -24.23 9.70 -14.64
N TRP A 52 -24.37 9.07 -13.47
CA TRP A 52 -23.89 9.65 -12.21
C TRP A 52 -22.38 9.93 -12.25
N VAL A 53 -21.63 9.07 -12.96
CA VAL A 53 -20.19 9.20 -13.22
C VAL A 53 -19.88 10.46 -14.03
N GLU A 54 -20.62 10.70 -15.12
CA GLU A 54 -20.46 11.92 -15.94
C GLU A 54 -20.82 13.18 -15.16
N SER A 55 -21.84 13.11 -14.30
CA SER A 55 -22.31 14.25 -13.52
C SER A 55 -21.36 14.60 -12.36
N HIS A 56 -20.55 13.64 -11.91
CA HIS A 56 -19.57 13.81 -10.82
C HIS A 56 -18.16 13.47 -11.29
N ALA A 57 -17.81 13.79 -12.55
CA ALA A 57 -16.52 13.42 -13.14
C ALA A 57 -15.32 13.83 -12.28
N ALA A 58 -15.35 15.03 -11.66
CA ALA A 58 -14.31 15.51 -10.76
C ALA A 58 -14.09 14.60 -9.52
N LEU A 59 -15.16 14.02 -8.97
CA LEU A 59 -15.06 13.06 -7.86
C LEU A 59 -14.42 11.76 -8.33
N PHE A 60 -14.81 11.25 -9.50
CA PHE A 60 -14.26 10.01 -10.04
C PHE A 60 -12.80 10.15 -10.47
N GLU A 61 -12.41 11.30 -11.01
CA GLU A 61 -11.00 11.62 -11.29
C GLU A 61 -10.19 11.66 -9.99
N ALA A 62 -10.72 12.30 -8.93
CA ALA A 62 -10.08 12.31 -7.63
C ALA A 62 -9.90 10.90 -7.03
N ILE A 63 -10.94 10.05 -7.09
CA ILE A 63 -10.88 8.66 -6.60
C ILE A 63 -9.86 7.83 -7.41
N GLN A 64 -9.76 8.05 -8.72
CA GLN A 64 -8.78 7.34 -9.55
C GLN A 64 -7.34 7.78 -9.24
N LEU A 65 -7.11 9.08 -9.04
CA LEU A 65 -5.82 9.61 -8.63
C LEU A 65 -5.42 9.09 -7.25
N GLU A 66 -6.37 9.01 -6.31
CA GLU A 66 -6.14 8.44 -4.98
C GLU A 66 -5.64 6.99 -5.07
N LYS A 67 -6.31 6.14 -5.85
CA LYS A 67 -5.88 4.74 -6.06
C LYS A 67 -4.45 4.64 -6.61
N LEU A 68 -4.11 5.49 -7.60
CA LEU A 68 -2.77 5.53 -8.16
C LEU A 68 -1.73 5.91 -7.09
N VAL A 69 -2.02 6.94 -6.30
CA VAL A 69 -1.14 7.42 -5.24
C VAL A 69 -0.92 6.36 -4.16
N THR A 70 -1.98 5.65 -3.74
CA THR A 70 -1.86 4.55 -2.75
C THR A 70 -0.97 3.42 -3.27
N VAL A 71 -1.12 2.99 -4.52
CA VAL A 71 -0.25 1.95 -5.12
C VAL A 71 1.22 2.40 -5.14
N ILE A 72 1.48 3.66 -5.47
CA ILE A 72 2.85 4.21 -5.48
C ILE A 72 3.44 4.21 -4.06
N ILE A 73 2.67 4.65 -3.07
CA ILE A 73 3.12 4.69 -1.66
C ILE A 73 3.40 3.27 -1.14
N GLU A 74 2.52 2.32 -1.41
CA GLU A 74 2.73 0.91 -1.03
C GLU A 74 3.98 0.32 -1.65
N ALA A 75 4.18 0.52 -2.96
CA ALA A 75 5.37 0.05 -3.66
C ALA A 75 6.66 0.63 -3.04
N LEU A 76 6.63 1.91 -2.67
CA LEU A 76 7.74 2.57 -1.99
C LEU A 76 8.00 1.97 -0.60
N ILE A 77 6.96 1.77 0.21
CA ILE A 77 7.07 1.16 1.55
C ILE A 77 7.70 -0.24 1.46
N ILE A 78 7.24 -1.08 0.52
CA ILE A 78 7.79 -2.42 0.29
C ILE A 78 9.27 -2.35 -0.12
N LEU A 79 9.61 -1.42 -1.02
CA LEU A 79 11.00 -1.19 -1.42
C LEU A 79 11.88 -0.83 -0.22
N VAL A 80 11.43 0.10 0.64
CA VAL A 80 12.14 0.49 1.88
C VAL A 80 12.38 -0.71 2.78
N ALA A 81 11.30 -1.45 3.06
CA ALA A 81 11.32 -2.59 3.95
C ALA A 81 12.31 -3.66 3.47
N SER A 82 12.32 -3.92 2.16
CA SER A 82 13.24 -4.88 1.54
C SER A 82 14.72 -4.50 1.72
N PHE A 83 15.07 -3.22 1.56
CA PHE A 83 16.43 -2.73 1.80
C PHE A 83 16.83 -2.82 3.28
N ASN A 84 15.90 -2.57 4.18
CA ASN A 84 16.13 -2.70 5.62
C ASN A 84 16.42 -4.15 6.01
N ILE A 85 15.65 -5.09 5.47
CA ILE A 85 15.86 -6.54 5.65
C ILE A 85 17.23 -6.93 5.10
N ALA A 86 17.54 -6.56 3.86
CA ALA A 86 18.85 -6.85 3.25
C ALA A 86 20.01 -6.32 4.09
N SER A 87 19.93 -5.06 4.54
CA SER A 87 20.98 -4.42 5.36
C SER A 87 21.18 -5.11 6.72
N THR A 88 20.09 -5.56 7.33
CA THR A 88 20.12 -6.28 8.61
C THR A 88 20.71 -7.67 8.44
N LEU A 89 20.34 -8.38 7.38
CA LEU A 89 20.91 -9.69 7.03
C LEU A 89 22.40 -9.59 6.70
N ILE A 90 22.84 -8.57 5.95
CA ILE A 90 24.27 -8.32 5.70
C ILE A 90 25.01 -8.15 7.02
N MET A 91 24.48 -7.34 7.95
CA MET A 91 25.12 -7.13 9.24
C MET A 91 25.22 -8.42 10.05
N MET A 92 24.15 -9.21 10.08
CA MET A 92 24.13 -10.50 10.77
C MET A 92 25.15 -11.49 10.18
N VAL A 93 25.26 -11.55 8.85
CA VAL A 93 26.27 -12.36 8.15
C VAL A 93 27.67 -11.95 8.61
N MET A 94 27.95 -10.65 8.65
CA MET A 94 29.26 -10.14 9.07
C MET A 94 29.58 -10.49 10.52
N GLU A 95 28.62 -10.38 11.44
CA GLU A 95 28.78 -10.77 12.85
C GLU A 95 29.00 -12.28 13.02
N LYS A 96 28.42 -13.10 12.14
CA LYS A 96 28.51 -14.57 12.16
C LYS A 96 29.55 -15.16 11.21
N THR A 97 30.45 -14.34 10.65
CA THR A 97 31.48 -14.77 9.69
C THR A 97 32.34 -15.92 10.21
N ARG A 98 32.69 -15.94 11.51
CA ARG A 98 33.47 -17.02 12.13
C ARG A 98 32.74 -18.36 12.11
N GLU A 99 31.45 -18.36 12.49
CA GLU A 99 30.62 -19.57 12.53
C GLU A 99 30.45 -20.16 11.11
N ILE A 100 30.28 -19.29 10.11
CA ILE A 100 30.24 -19.69 8.69
C ILE A 100 31.58 -20.32 8.27
N GLY A 101 32.71 -19.73 8.69
CA GLY A 101 34.05 -20.25 8.42
C GLY A 101 34.27 -21.66 8.98
N ILE A 102 33.82 -21.91 10.23
CA ILE A 102 33.86 -23.24 10.87
C ILE A 102 32.98 -24.23 10.13
N LEU A 103 31.76 -23.83 9.74
CA LEU A 103 30.85 -24.70 8.99
C LEU A 103 31.45 -25.11 7.64
N ARG A 104 32.17 -24.18 6.98
CA ARG A 104 32.88 -24.45 5.72
C ARG A 104 34.11 -25.32 5.89
N SER A 105 34.86 -25.19 6.99
CA SER A 105 36.03 -26.05 7.23
C SER A 105 35.65 -27.50 7.55
N ILE A 106 34.47 -27.72 8.13
CA ILE A 106 33.89 -29.07 8.33
C ILE A 106 33.34 -29.67 7.01
N GLY A 107 33.32 -28.91 5.92
CA GLY A 107 32.94 -29.39 4.58
C GLY A 107 31.57 -28.93 4.07
N SER A 108 30.94 -27.94 4.71
CA SER A 108 29.68 -27.39 4.22
C SER A 108 29.87 -26.65 2.89
N SER A 109 29.00 -26.96 1.92
CA SER A 109 29.05 -26.36 0.58
C SER A 109 28.49 -24.94 0.59
N LYS A 110 28.94 -24.12 -0.38
CA LYS A 110 28.43 -22.74 -0.58
C LYS A 110 26.90 -22.71 -0.72
N MET A 111 26.33 -23.73 -1.36
CA MET A 111 24.88 -23.87 -1.54
C MET A 111 24.13 -24.12 -0.23
N LYS A 112 24.69 -24.91 0.69
CA LYS A 112 24.07 -25.13 2.01
C LYS A 112 23.99 -23.83 2.81
N ILE A 113 25.05 -23.01 2.75
CA ILE A 113 25.08 -21.69 3.40
C ILE A 113 24.08 -20.74 2.76
N LEU A 114 24.02 -20.72 1.42
CA LEU A 114 23.04 -19.93 0.67
C LEU A 114 21.59 -20.27 1.10
N ILE A 115 21.26 -21.55 1.18
CA ILE A 115 19.92 -22.03 1.55
C ILE A 115 19.56 -21.61 2.97
N ILE A 116 20.49 -21.64 3.92
CA ILE A 116 20.23 -21.20 5.32
C ILE A 116 19.75 -19.75 5.33
N PHE A 117 20.46 -18.85 4.64
CA PHE A 117 20.10 -17.43 4.62
C PHE A 117 18.84 -17.15 3.81
N ILE A 118 18.62 -17.86 2.69
CA ILE A 118 17.37 -17.77 1.94
C ILE A 118 16.18 -18.21 2.81
N LEU A 119 16.31 -19.34 3.51
CA LEU A 119 15.26 -19.86 4.39
C LEU A 119 14.95 -18.87 5.52
N GLN A 120 15.98 -18.25 6.09
CA GLN A 120 15.81 -17.21 7.09
C GLN A 120 15.02 -16.01 6.55
N GLY A 121 15.35 -15.52 5.36
CA GLY A 121 14.60 -14.44 4.72
C GLY A 121 13.16 -14.85 4.38
N CYS A 122 12.93 -16.09 3.96
CA CYS A 122 11.58 -16.64 3.75
C CYS A 122 10.78 -16.66 5.06
N ILE A 123 11.37 -17.07 6.18
CA ILE A 123 10.70 -17.09 7.49
C ILE A 123 10.33 -15.65 7.92
N ILE A 124 11.27 -14.71 7.79
CA ILE A 124 11.03 -13.29 8.12
C ILE A 124 9.92 -12.72 7.24
N GLY A 125 9.98 -12.95 5.92
CA GLY A 125 8.98 -12.49 4.97
C GLY A 125 7.60 -13.09 5.24
N PHE A 126 7.52 -14.39 5.50
CA PHE A 126 6.26 -15.08 5.78
C PHE A 126 5.62 -14.59 7.09
N LEU A 127 6.40 -14.50 8.18
CA LEU A 127 5.91 -13.96 9.45
C LEU A 127 5.46 -12.51 9.31
N GLY A 128 6.21 -11.70 8.56
CA GLY A 128 5.85 -10.32 8.24
C GLY A 128 4.51 -10.20 7.53
N ILE A 129 4.25 -11.05 6.53
CA ILE A 129 2.98 -11.06 5.78
C ILE A 129 1.82 -11.50 6.67
N VAL A 130 2.00 -12.56 7.46
CA VAL A 130 0.95 -13.06 8.36
C VAL A 130 0.60 -12.00 9.41
N LEU A 131 1.59 -11.46 10.11
CA LEU A 131 1.36 -10.45 11.14
C LEU A 131 0.83 -9.15 10.53
N GLY A 132 1.39 -8.71 9.41
CA GLY A 132 0.95 -7.51 8.69
C GLY A 132 -0.49 -7.62 8.20
N SER A 133 -0.87 -8.76 7.63
CA SER A 133 -2.24 -8.99 7.16
C SER A 133 -3.23 -9.04 8.32
N VAL A 134 -2.90 -9.73 9.41
CA VAL A 134 -3.76 -9.80 10.60
C VAL A 134 -3.94 -8.42 11.23
N LEU A 135 -2.87 -7.65 11.40
CA LEU A 135 -2.94 -6.29 11.93
C LEU A 135 -3.70 -5.35 10.98
N GLY A 136 -3.45 -5.44 9.68
CA GLY A 136 -4.13 -4.61 8.66
C GLY A 136 -5.63 -4.86 8.63
N VAL A 137 -6.06 -6.13 8.61
CA VAL A 137 -7.49 -6.51 8.70
C VAL A 137 -8.08 -6.07 10.04
N GLY A 138 -7.34 -6.21 11.14
CA GLY A 138 -7.75 -5.75 12.47
C GLY A 138 -8.03 -4.25 12.50
N VAL A 139 -7.11 -3.44 11.96
CA VAL A 139 -7.29 -1.98 11.84
C VAL A 139 -8.46 -1.65 10.93
N CYS A 140 -8.60 -2.32 9.80
CA CYS A 140 -9.70 -2.12 8.87
C CYS A 140 -11.07 -2.39 9.52
N LEU A 141 -11.16 -3.45 10.34
CA LEU A 141 -12.39 -3.80 11.07
C LEU A 141 -12.69 -2.78 12.17
N LEU A 142 -11.67 -2.32 12.91
CA LEU A 142 -11.83 -1.26 13.92
C LEU A 142 -12.32 0.06 13.32
N LEU A 143 -11.84 0.42 12.12
CA LEU A 143 -12.32 1.58 11.37
C LEU A 143 -13.76 1.36 10.88
N ALA A 144 -14.09 0.16 10.41
CA ALA A 144 -15.43 -0.17 9.94
C ALA A 144 -16.50 -0.18 11.06
N LEU A 145 -16.12 -0.53 12.29
CA LEU A 145 -17.01 -0.47 13.46
C LEU A 145 -17.16 0.95 14.04
N GLU A 146 -16.56 1.97 13.43
CA GLU A 146 -16.51 3.37 13.92
C GLU A 146 -15.97 3.54 15.36
N VAL A 147 -15.38 2.48 15.94
CA VAL A 147 -14.81 2.48 17.30
C VAL A 147 -13.60 3.42 17.40
N VAL A 148 -12.86 3.58 16.29
CA VAL A 148 -11.66 4.41 16.22
C VAL A 148 -11.84 5.48 15.14
N ARG A 149 -12.02 6.73 15.56
CA ARG A 149 -11.94 7.88 14.65
C ARG A 149 -10.48 8.33 14.54
N PRO A 150 -9.89 8.37 13.33
CA PRO A 150 -8.52 8.82 13.15
C PRO A 150 -8.41 10.31 13.49
N SER A 151 -8.06 10.60 14.75
CA SER A 151 -7.74 11.94 15.22
C SER A 151 -6.28 12.29 14.89
N ARG A 152 -5.91 13.58 14.93
CA ARG A 152 -4.54 14.06 14.63
C ARG A 152 -3.45 13.36 15.46
N TRP A 153 -3.79 12.75 16.60
CA TRP A 153 -2.88 12.01 17.47
C TRP A 153 -2.39 10.68 16.86
N PHE A 154 -3.09 10.10 15.87
CA PHE A 154 -2.62 8.91 15.15
C PHE A 154 -1.27 9.14 14.45
N ALA A 155 -0.95 10.40 14.10
CA ALA A 155 0.36 10.75 13.56
C ALA A 155 1.51 10.43 14.53
N LEU A 156 1.30 10.54 15.85
CA LEU A 156 2.33 10.25 16.86
C LEU A 156 2.64 8.75 16.95
N LEU A 157 1.65 7.87 16.79
CA LEU A 157 1.88 6.42 16.80
C LEU A 157 2.83 5.98 15.69
N ILE A 158 2.84 6.70 14.57
CA ILE A 158 3.74 6.45 13.43
C ILE A 158 5.08 7.19 13.63
N PHE A 159 5.06 8.42 14.15
CA PHE A 159 6.25 9.26 14.32
C PHE A 159 7.22 8.74 15.40
N VAL A 160 6.69 8.25 16.52
CA VAL A 160 7.46 7.84 17.70
C VAL A 160 8.40 6.66 17.44
N PRO A 161 7.98 5.53 16.84
CA PRO A 161 8.88 4.41 16.58
C PRO A 161 9.97 4.75 15.55
N ILE A 162 9.67 5.62 14.57
CA ILE A 162 10.65 6.12 13.60
C ILE A 162 11.69 7.00 14.30
N PHE A 163 11.24 7.96 15.12
CA PHE A 163 12.14 8.81 15.90
C PHE A 163 13.00 7.99 16.87
N LEU A 164 12.44 6.94 17.46
CA LEU A 164 13.17 6.03 18.36
C LEU A 164 14.22 5.22 17.60
N GLN A 165 13.91 4.69 16.41
CA GLN A 165 14.90 4.02 15.55
C GLN A 165 16.04 4.98 15.16
N VAL A 166 15.74 6.24 14.88
CA VAL A 166 16.74 7.29 14.60
C VAL A 166 17.60 7.57 15.82
N ALA A 167 17.00 7.74 16.99
CA ALA A 167 17.72 8.00 18.23
C ALA A 167 18.67 6.84 18.59
N ILE A 168 18.19 5.59 18.44
CA ILE A 168 19.00 4.39 18.64
C ILE A 168 20.11 4.29 17.59
N GLY A 169 19.80 4.61 16.33
CA GLY A 169 20.75 4.67 15.21
C GLY A 169 21.86 5.68 15.46
N LEU A 170 21.52 6.91 15.84
CA LEU A 170 22.47 7.97 16.21
C LEU A 170 23.33 7.56 17.41
N HIS A 171 22.71 7.03 18.46
CA HIS A 171 23.40 6.59 19.67
C HIS A 171 24.42 5.47 19.39
N ARG A 172 24.10 4.52 18.50
CA ARG A 172 25.05 3.49 18.06
C ARG A 172 26.13 4.02 17.10
N THR A 173 25.85 5.09 16.36
CA THR A 173 26.76 5.67 15.35
C THR A 173 27.83 6.59 15.95
N MET A 174 27.58 7.22 17.11
CA MET A 174 28.60 7.96 17.87
C MET A 174 29.85 7.11 18.24
N ARG A 175 29.86 5.79 17.94
CA ARG A 175 30.93 4.86 18.30
C ARG A 175 31.79 4.35 17.12
N ARG A 176 31.48 4.60 15.83
CA ARG A 176 32.37 4.24 14.69
C ARG A 176 32.00 4.90 13.35
N SER A 177 33.02 5.08 12.50
CA SER A 177 33.05 5.78 11.18
C SER A 177 31.79 5.71 10.32
N ILE A 178 31.49 6.83 9.66
CA ILE A 178 30.31 7.11 8.83
C ILE A 178 30.03 5.94 7.87
N SER A 179 29.01 5.16 8.22
CA SER A 179 28.52 4.06 7.39
C SER A 179 27.44 4.58 6.45
N LEU A 180 27.42 4.07 5.21
CA LEU A 180 26.38 4.24 4.19
C LEU A 180 24.94 4.18 4.77
N LYS A 181 24.77 3.43 5.87
CA LYS A 181 23.55 3.31 6.68
C LYS A 181 22.93 4.66 7.10
N LEU A 182 23.74 5.69 7.38
CA LEU A 182 23.27 6.96 7.93
C LEU A 182 22.79 7.94 6.84
N VAL A 183 23.46 7.95 5.69
CA VAL A 183 23.03 8.72 4.50
C VAL A 183 21.71 8.16 3.98
N VAL A 184 21.62 6.83 3.92
CA VAL A 184 20.40 6.14 3.50
C VAL A 184 19.28 6.40 4.53
N SER A 185 19.51 6.26 5.84
CA SER A 185 18.47 6.53 6.85
C SER A 185 17.96 7.98 6.87
N SER A 186 18.83 8.96 6.62
CA SER A 186 18.45 10.38 6.59
C SER A 186 17.67 10.75 5.32
N PHE A 187 17.97 10.12 4.19
CA PHE A 187 17.21 10.27 2.95
C PHE A 187 15.79 9.69 3.08
N TRP A 188 15.64 8.58 3.79
CA TRP A 188 14.34 7.94 4.05
C TRP A 188 13.41 8.76 4.96
N LEU A 189 13.96 9.51 5.93
CA LEU A 189 13.19 10.40 6.82
C LEU A 189 12.46 11.51 6.05
N GLY A 190 13.12 12.11 5.07
CA GLY A 190 12.53 13.18 4.25
C GLY A 190 11.36 12.69 3.41
N ILE A 191 11.51 11.51 2.80
CA ILE A 191 10.49 10.92 1.93
C ILE A 191 9.27 10.46 2.73
N ILE A 192 9.48 9.79 3.86
CA ILE A 192 8.37 9.29 4.70
C ILE A 192 7.63 10.46 5.37
N ALA A 193 8.34 11.50 5.85
CA ALA A 193 7.71 12.69 6.41
C ALA A 193 6.88 13.45 5.36
N PHE A 194 7.35 13.53 4.11
CA PHE A 194 6.64 14.15 3.00
C PHE A 194 5.37 13.37 2.62
N VAL A 195 5.46 12.04 2.51
CA VAL A 195 4.31 11.17 2.20
C VAL A 195 3.26 11.21 3.32
N LEU A 196 3.69 11.20 4.59
CA LEU A 196 2.77 11.37 5.73
C LEU A 196 2.14 12.76 5.76
N TYR A 197 2.88 13.82 5.43
CA TYR A 197 2.31 15.16 5.32
C TYR A 197 1.21 15.22 4.27
N CYS A 198 1.39 14.53 3.13
CA CYS A 198 0.36 14.41 2.10
C CYS A 198 -0.84 13.55 2.53
N LEU A 199 -0.64 12.45 3.27
CA LEU A 199 -1.71 11.57 3.75
C LEU A 199 -2.57 12.17 4.86
N VAL A 200 -1.99 13.05 5.69
CA VAL A 200 -2.65 13.60 6.88
C VAL A 200 -3.49 14.83 6.57
N GLN A 201 -3.39 15.44 5.38
CA GLN A 201 -4.31 16.48 4.95
C GLN A 201 -5.67 15.84 4.64
N PRO A 202 -6.72 16.07 5.46
CA PRO A 202 -8.03 15.55 5.15
C PRO A 202 -8.51 16.22 3.86
N ILE A 203 -8.80 15.42 2.83
CA ILE A 203 -9.57 15.89 1.68
C ILE A 203 -10.93 16.32 2.21
N GLN A 204 -11.18 17.64 2.25
CA GLN A 204 -12.48 18.18 2.64
C GLN A 204 -13.48 17.89 1.52
N ILE A 205 -14.16 16.76 1.61
CA ILE A 205 -15.31 16.46 0.74
C ILE A 205 -16.50 17.25 1.30
N ASN A 206 -16.98 18.25 0.55
CA ASN A 206 -18.18 18.98 0.92
C ASN A 206 -19.38 18.01 0.86
N SER A 207 -19.89 17.61 2.04
CA SER A 207 -20.95 16.61 2.19
C SER A 207 -22.29 17.06 1.60
N GLU A 208 -22.51 18.37 1.42
CA GLU A 208 -23.70 18.92 0.77
C GLU A 208 -23.72 18.68 -0.75
N VAL A 209 -22.54 18.61 -1.38
CA VAL A 209 -22.41 18.45 -2.84
C VAL A 209 -22.39 16.97 -3.24
N TYR A 210 -21.82 16.11 -2.41
CA TYR A 210 -21.57 14.71 -2.79
C TYR A 210 -22.48 13.68 -2.12
N GLN A 211 -23.30 14.04 -1.12
CA GLN A 211 -24.25 13.13 -0.43
C GLN A 211 -23.64 11.80 0.08
N LEU A 212 -22.31 11.70 0.17
CA LEU A 212 -21.59 10.52 0.65
C LEU A 212 -21.25 10.73 2.14
N ASN A 213 -21.98 10.04 3.02
CA ASN A 213 -21.83 10.20 4.46
C ASN A 213 -20.64 9.42 5.05
N LEU A 214 -20.19 8.32 4.44
CA LEU A 214 -18.97 7.58 4.80
C LEU A 214 -18.43 6.78 3.61
N LEU A 215 -17.11 6.77 3.43
CA LEU A 215 -16.44 5.80 2.56
C LEU A 215 -16.52 4.43 3.24
N ALA A 216 -17.40 3.57 2.75
CA ALA A 216 -17.48 2.19 3.22
C ALA A 216 -16.15 1.50 2.95
N VAL A 217 -15.43 1.14 4.01
CA VAL A 217 -14.15 0.44 3.90
C VAL A 217 -14.43 -0.97 3.36
N LYS A 218 -14.17 -1.16 2.07
CA LYS A 218 -14.29 -2.47 1.40
C LYS A 218 -12.90 -3.05 1.18
N ILE A 219 -12.66 -4.20 1.78
CA ILE A 219 -11.42 -4.97 1.56
C ILE A 219 -11.56 -5.73 0.24
N ASP A 220 -10.77 -5.35 -0.75
CA ASP A 220 -10.58 -6.17 -1.94
C ASP A 220 -9.50 -7.23 -1.67
N TRP A 221 -9.95 -8.45 -1.38
CA TRP A 221 -9.07 -9.58 -1.08
C TRP A 221 -8.14 -9.94 -2.25
N PHE A 222 -8.55 -9.67 -3.49
CA PHE A 222 -7.72 -9.93 -4.66
C PHE A 222 -6.52 -8.97 -4.67
N PHE A 223 -6.76 -7.69 -4.41
CA PHE A 223 -5.72 -6.67 -4.32
C PHE A 223 -4.75 -6.94 -3.16
N VAL A 224 -5.27 -7.30 -1.98
CA VAL A 224 -4.44 -7.70 -0.82
C VAL A 224 -3.57 -8.91 -1.14
N GLY A 225 -4.13 -9.91 -1.82
CA GLY A 225 -3.38 -11.10 -2.24
C GLY A 225 -2.22 -10.76 -3.19
N ILE A 226 -2.46 -9.87 -4.16
CA ILE A 226 -1.44 -9.38 -5.09
C ILE A 226 -0.31 -8.66 -4.33
N ILE A 227 -0.64 -7.74 -3.42
CA ILE A 227 0.37 -6.99 -2.64
C ILE A 227 1.21 -7.93 -1.80
N ASN A 228 0.59 -8.88 -1.11
CA ASN A 228 1.30 -9.84 -0.28
C ASN A 228 2.26 -10.71 -1.11
N PHE A 229 1.83 -11.15 -2.29
CA PHE A 229 2.67 -11.92 -3.21
C PHE A 229 3.89 -11.12 -3.69
N PHE A 230 3.68 -9.89 -4.17
CA PHE A 230 4.78 -9.03 -4.62
C PHE A 230 5.71 -8.64 -3.46
N SER A 231 5.16 -8.36 -2.28
CA SER A 231 5.95 -8.04 -1.08
C SER A 231 6.84 -9.21 -0.69
N PHE A 232 6.31 -10.43 -0.68
CA PHE A 232 7.09 -11.64 -0.41
C PHE A 232 8.22 -11.81 -1.44
N PHE A 233 7.88 -11.64 -2.71
CA PHE A 233 8.83 -11.81 -3.80
C PHE A 233 9.99 -10.81 -3.73
N ILE A 234 9.68 -9.53 -3.48
CA ILE A 234 10.68 -8.48 -3.30
C ILE A 234 11.56 -8.77 -2.06
N CYS A 235 10.98 -9.24 -0.96
CA CYS A 235 11.73 -9.65 0.23
C CYS A 235 12.70 -10.82 -0.07
N LEU A 236 12.26 -11.80 -0.85
CA LEU A 236 13.10 -12.94 -1.26
C LEU A 236 14.25 -12.48 -2.16
N LEU A 237 13.98 -11.59 -3.12
CA LEU A 237 15.02 -10.99 -3.97
C LEU A 237 16.02 -10.17 -3.15
N ALA A 238 15.55 -9.37 -2.20
CA ALA A 238 16.42 -8.58 -1.32
C ALA A 238 17.30 -9.46 -0.41
N THR A 239 16.81 -10.64 -0.03
CA THR A 239 17.58 -11.64 0.76
C THR A 239 18.66 -12.33 -0.08
N LEU A 240 18.48 -12.42 -1.39
CA LEU A 240 19.38 -13.16 -2.26
C LEU A 240 20.80 -12.56 -2.28
N TYR A 241 20.91 -11.23 -2.27
CA TYR A 241 22.19 -10.53 -2.24
C TYR A 241 23.04 -10.87 -0.99
N PRO A 242 22.55 -10.69 0.26
CA PRO A 242 23.29 -11.10 1.46
C PRO A 242 23.58 -12.59 1.49
N ALA A 243 22.62 -13.44 1.11
CA ALA A 243 22.82 -14.89 1.09
C ALA A 243 23.98 -15.28 0.15
N TRP A 244 24.03 -14.69 -1.04
CA TRP A 244 25.10 -14.91 -1.99
C TRP A 244 26.45 -14.40 -1.48
N GLN A 245 26.46 -13.21 -0.88
CA GLN A 245 27.66 -12.65 -0.25
C GLN A 245 28.20 -13.57 0.85
N ALA A 246 27.32 -14.07 1.73
CA ALA A 246 27.68 -15.00 2.81
C ALA A 246 28.30 -16.30 2.27
N SER A 247 27.75 -16.84 1.19
CA SER A 247 28.23 -18.09 0.57
C SER A 247 29.66 -17.98 0.00
N LYS A 248 30.12 -16.77 -0.30
CA LYS A 248 31.44 -16.51 -0.88
C LYS A 248 32.55 -16.30 0.14
N LEU A 249 32.24 -16.17 1.43
CA LEU A 249 33.23 -15.94 2.49
C LEU A 249 34.25 -17.08 2.58
N ASN A 250 35.55 -16.75 2.54
CA ASN A 250 36.63 -17.72 2.61
C ASN A 250 36.90 -18.13 4.07
N PRO A 251 37.02 -19.44 4.36
CA PRO A 251 37.20 -19.93 5.72
C PRO A 251 38.52 -19.45 6.36
N VAL A 252 39.56 -19.25 5.55
CA VAL A 252 40.89 -18.82 6.01
C VAL A 252 40.90 -17.35 6.45
N GLU A 253 40.20 -16.47 5.71
CA GLU A 253 40.08 -15.05 6.08
C GLU A 253 39.22 -14.87 7.33
N ALA A 254 38.15 -15.66 7.47
CA ALA A 254 37.27 -15.63 8.64
C ALA A 254 37.97 -15.98 9.97
N LEU A 255 39.06 -16.76 9.91
CA LEU A 255 39.85 -17.19 11.07
C LEU A 255 41.10 -16.33 11.31
N ARG A 256 41.47 -15.44 10.36
CA ARG A 256 42.70 -14.63 10.41
C ARG A 256 42.52 -13.28 11.12
N TYR A 257 41.30 -12.81 11.34
CA TYR A 257 41.02 -11.51 12.00
C TYR A 257 41.06 -11.56 13.54
N GLU A 258 41.97 -12.36 14.11
CA GLU A 258 42.41 -12.26 15.52
C GLU A 258 43.82 -11.65 15.57
#